data_AF-A0A2E5ZA86-F1
#
_entry.id   AF-A0A2E5ZA86-F1
#
_cell.length_a   1.000
_cell.length_b   1.000
_cell.length_c   1.000
_cell.angle_alpha   90.00
_cell.angle_beta   90.00
_cell.angle_gamma   90.00
#
_symmetry.space_group_name_H-M   'P 1'
#
loop_
_entity.id
_entity.type
_entity.pdbx_description
1 polymer ?
#
loop_
_entity_poly.entity_id
_entity_poly.type
_entity_poly.pdbx_seq_one_letter_code
_entity_poly.pdbx_strand_id
1 'polypeptide(L)'
;MPDPDAVRRLLSGDINPEEIDGDSSLYSMAERIYGSEALEEMGVLAPEIKTVGPSPDAAPITSDVSLPDFQPIIPLNKASDPSNRGRPRYLLILTGLIGSIFVLYNMAFGIGSVLCSTGVADMRQICNDEYGQTKLVFTEGYSWDGIHQIESWVKPMSSPLLGDIILLGLCFSLILIGLIWRKRSVHPSHELPLTG
;
A
#
# COMPACT_ATOMS: atom_id res chain seq x y z
N MET A 1 46.10 -0.96 -6.73
CA MET A 1 45.27 -2.03 -6.14
C MET A 1 45.56 -1.98 -4.65
N PRO A 2 44.54 -1.81 -3.80
CA PRO A 2 44.73 -1.57 -2.38
C PRO A 2 45.29 -2.81 -1.68
N ASP A 3 46.00 -2.58 -0.58
CA ASP A 3 46.61 -3.63 0.25
C ASP A 3 45.53 -4.56 0.84
N PRO A 4 45.62 -5.89 0.68
CA PRO A 4 44.59 -6.82 1.15
C PRO A 4 44.35 -6.76 2.66
N ASP A 5 45.38 -6.45 3.47
CA ASP A 5 45.21 -6.34 4.92
C ASP A 5 44.46 -5.05 5.29
N ALA A 6 44.70 -3.94 4.58
CA ALA A 6 43.89 -2.73 4.71
C ALA A 6 42.42 -2.95 4.35
N VAL A 7 42.14 -3.72 3.28
CA VAL A 7 40.76 -4.08 2.91
C VAL A 7 40.08 -4.92 3.98
N ARG A 8 40.80 -5.85 4.61
CA ARG A 8 40.26 -6.66 5.71
C ARG A 8 39.91 -5.82 6.93
N ARG A 9 40.76 -4.85 7.29
CA ARG A 9 40.47 -3.90 8.38
C ARG A 9 39.29 -2.99 8.06
N LEU A 10 39.18 -2.55 6.80
CA LEU A 10 38.04 -1.77 6.34
C LEU A 10 36.74 -2.54 6.46
N LEU A 11 36.73 -3.86 6.19
CA LEU A 11 35.54 -4.70 6.34
C LEU A 11 35.22 -5.07 7.79
N SER A 12 36.23 -5.09 8.68
CA SER A 12 36.02 -5.37 10.11
C SER A 12 35.60 -4.13 10.91
N GLY A 13 35.78 -2.92 10.35
CA GLY A 13 35.49 -1.65 11.02
C GLY A 13 36.62 -1.13 11.91
N ASP A 14 37.81 -1.73 11.85
CA ASP A 14 38.97 -1.37 12.70
C ASP A 14 40.03 -0.54 11.95
N ILE A 15 39.65 0.11 10.84
CA ILE A 15 40.58 0.90 10.02
C ILE A 15 40.67 2.35 10.51
N ASN A 16 41.87 2.94 10.44
CA ASN A 16 42.06 4.35 10.78
C ASN A 16 41.57 5.26 9.64
N PRO A 17 40.92 6.41 9.94
CA PRO A 17 40.42 7.33 8.91
C PRO A 17 41.53 7.90 8.02
N GLU A 18 42.73 8.11 8.57
CA GLU A 18 43.91 8.58 7.82
C GLU A 18 44.38 7.58 6.75
N GLU A 19 44.17 6.27 6.97
CA GLU A 19 44.50 5.23 5.98
C GLU A 19 43.52 5.24 4.79
N ILE A 20 42.27 5.66 5.01
CA ILE A 20 41.26 5.77 3.96
C ILE A 20 41.51 7.03 3.11
N ASP A 21 41.85 8.16 3.75
CA ASP A 21 42.13 9.44 3.08
C ASP A 21 43.37 9.36 2.17
N GLY A 22 44.39 8.60 2.58
CA GLY A 22 45.63 8.41 1.83
C GLY A 22 45.52 7.55 0.56
N ASP A 23 44.42 6.81 0.36
CA ASP A 23 44.24 5.93 -0.80
C ASP A 23 42.84 6.07 -1.41
N SER A 24 42.78 6.73 -2.57
CA SER A 24 41.56 6.92 -3.36
C SER A 24 40.82 5.61 -3.67
N SER A 25 41.52 4.48 -3.78
CA SER A 25 40.90 3.18 -4.02
C SER A 25 40.25 2.61 -2.76
N LEU A 26 40.86 2.77 -1.57
CA LEU A 26 40.25 2.43 -0.29
C LEU A 26 39.06 3.33 0.00
N TYR A 27 39.18 4.64 -0.26
CA TYR A 27 38.07 5.59 -0.16
C TYR A 27 36.86 5.14 -0.98
N SER A 28 37.06 4.79 -2.26
CA SER A 28 35.95 4.36 -3.14
C SER A 28 35.24 3.08 -2.68
N MET A 29 35.95 2.20 -1.96
CA MET A 29 35.35 1.02 -1.35
C MET A 29 34.63 1.36 -0.05
N ALA A 30 35.25 2.17 0.79
CA ALA A 30 34.68 2.63 2.05
C ALA A 30 33.37 3.40 1.81
N GLU A 31 33.31 4.25 0.78
CA GLU A 31 32.11 5.00 0.39
C GLU A 31 30.96 4.05 0.02
N ARG A 32 31.25 2.95 -0.66
CA ARG A 32 30.24 1.95 -1.03
C ARG A 32 29.77 1.10 0.15
N ILE A 33 30.61 0.91 1.16
CA ILE A 33 30.33 0.07 2.33
C ILE A 33 29.61 0.86 3.41
N TYR A 34 30.14 2.04 3.76
CA TYR A 34 29.71 2.85 4.88
C TYR A 34 28.84 4.06 4.47
N GLY A 35 28.88 4.47 3.21
CA GLY A 35 28.24 5.70 2.75
C GLY A 35 29.13 6.93 2.93
N SER A 36 28.89 7.96 2.14
CA SER A 36 29.64 9.22 2.17
C SER A 36 29.44 9.99 3.49
N GLU A 37 28.25 9.89 4.08
CA GLU A 37 27.87 10.56 5.32
C GLU A 37 28.64 10.02 6.54
N ALA A 38 28.87 8.70 6.58
CA ALA A 38 29.63 8.08 7.65
C ALA A 38 31.12 8.40 7.54
N LEU A 39 31.64 8.52 6.32
CA LEU A 39 33.03 8.94 6.07
C LEU A 39 33.27 10.39 6.49
N GLU A 40 32.31 11.28 6.24
CA GLU A 40 32.36 12.66 6.70
C GLU A 40 32.34 12.77 8.23
N GLU A 41 31.49 11.98 8.90
CA GLU A 41 31.47 11.91 10.37
C GLU A 41 32.78 11.38 10.97
N MET A 42 33.45 10.46 10.27
CA MET A 42 34.78 9.95 10.62
C MET A 42 35.94 10.88 10.24
N GLY A 43 35.65 12.04 9.61
CA GLY A 43 36.66 13.03 9.23
C GLY A 43 37.50 12.67 8.00
N VAL A 44 37.01 11.76 7.15
CA VAL A 44 37.69 11.35 5.90
C VAL A 44 37.24 12.27 4.76
N LEU A 45 38.18 12.90 4.05
CA LEU A 45 37.87 13.82 2.96
C LEU A 45 37.74 13.08 1.63
N ALA A 46 36.84 13.57 0.78
CA ALA A 46 36.70 13.05 -0.56
C ALA A 46 37.93 13.40 -1.41
N PRO A 47 38.50 12.44 -2.17
CA PRO A 47 39.62 12.72 -3.05
C PRO A 47 39.19 13.67 -4.18
N GLU A 48 40.07 14.60 -4.55
CA GLU A 48 39.81 15.54 -5.65
C GLU A 48 39.59 14.78 -6.97
N ILE A 49 38.38 14.89 -7.53
CA ILE A 49 38.06 14.33 -8.83
C ILE A 49 38.84 15.12 -9.88
N LYS A 50 39.88 14.50 -10.47
CA LYS A 50 40.49 15.03 -11.69
C LYS A 50 39.42 15.05 -12.77
N THR A 51 38.97 16.24 -13.15
CA THR A 51 38.05 16.45 -14.26
C THR A 51 38.67 15.84 -15.51
N VAL A 52 38.08 14.76 -16.00
CA VAL A 52 38.41 14.19 -17.30
C VAL A 52 38.11 15.28 -18.32
N GLY A 53 39.12 15.68 -19.09
CA GLY A 53 39.01 16.72 -20.11
C GLY A 53 37.87 16.44 -21.10
N PRO A 54 37.39 17.47 -21.81
CA PRO A 54 36.24 17.35 -22.72
C PRO A 54 36.47 16.20 -23.72
N SER A 55 35.46 15.33 -23.83
CA SER A 55 35.40 14.26 -24.83
C SER A 55 35.70 14.84 -26.22
N PRO A 56 36.50 14.16 -27.07
CA PRO A 56 36.73 14.64 -28.42
C PRO A 56 35.39 14.76 -29.16
N ASP A 57 35.23 15.86 -29.90
CA ASP A 57 34.05 16.17 -30.70
C ASP A 57 33.69 14.99 -31.62
N ALA A 58 32.40 14.66 -31.65
CA ALA A 58 31.86 13.59 -32.48
C ALA A 58 32.21 13.84 -33.96
N ALA A 59 32.93 12.89 -34.57
CA ALA A 59 33.24 12.94 -35.99
C ALA A 59 31.95 12.91 -36.84
N PRO A 60 31.91 13.61 -37.99
CA PRO A 60 30.73 13.62 -38.86
C PRO A 60 30.49 12.23 -39.44
N ILE A 61 29.30 11.68 -39.17
CA ILE A 61 28.87 10.37 -39.63
C ILE A 61 28.79 10.38 -41.17
N THR A 62 29.60 9.58 -41.85
CA THR A 62 29.52 9.39 -43.30
C THR A 62 28.30 8.54 -43.65
N SER A 63 27.58 8.94 -44.70
CA SER A 63 26.29 8.37 -45.13
C SER A 63 26.34 6.92 -45.63
N ASP A 64 27.50 6.28 -45.63
CA ASP A 64 27.70 4.90 -46.12
C ASP A 64 27.57 3.83 -45.03
N VAL A 65 27.26 4.23 -43.79
CA VAL A 65 26.98 3.29 -42.70
C VAL A 65 25.48 3.01 -42.63
N SER A 66 25.03 1.96 -43.36
CA SER A 66 23.71 1.39 -43.12
C SER A 66 23.74 0.54 -41.85
N LEU A 67 23.06 1.00 -40.81
CA LEU A 67 22.78 0.18 -39.63
C LEU A 67 21.87 -0.99 -40.06
N PRO A 68 22.06 -2.20 -39.53
CA PRO A 68 21.12 -3.28 -39.74
C PRO A 68 19.74 -2.83 -39.26
N ASP A 69 18.72 -3.05 -40.07
CA ASP A 69 17.33 -2.72 -39.73
C ASP A 69 16.84 -3.72 -38.69
N PHE A 70 17.22 -3.48 -37.43
CA PHE A 70 16.82 -4.29 -36.30
C PHE A 70 15.37 -3.96 -35.99
N GLN A 71 14.46 -4.79 -36.49
CA GLN A 71 13.07 -4.79 -36.05
C GLN A 71 12.99 -5.66 -34.79
N PRO A 72 12.94 -5.07 -33.58
CA PRO A 72 12.75 -5.86 -32.38
C PRO A 72 11.44 -6.62 -32.51
N ILE A 73 11.49 -7.94 -32.36
CA ILE A 73 10.28 -8.75 -32.18
C ILE A 73 9.70 -8.34 -30.83
N ILE A 74 8.81 -7.36 -30.84
CA ILE A 74 8.06 -6.98 -29.64
C ILE A 74 7.13 -8.15 -29.37
N PRO A 75 7.30 -8.92 -28.28
CA PRO A 75 6.36 -9.97 -27.95
C PRO A 75 4.98 -9.33 -27.84
N LEU A 76 3.98 -9.88 -28.52
CA LEU A 76 2.59 -9.38 -28.54
C LEU A 76 2.03 -9.16 -27.12
N ASN A 77 2.61 -9.84 -26.14
CA ASN A 77 2.35 -9.75 -24.72
C ASN A 77 2.70 -8.37 -24.11
N LYS A 78 3.54 -7.56 -24.77
CA LYS A 78 3.90 -6.19 -24.35
C LYS A 78 3.00 -5.11 -24.95
N ALA A 79 2.12 -5.47 -25.92
CA ALA A 79 1.09 -4.57 -26.43
C ALA A 79 -0.16 -4.53 -25.55
N SER A 80 -0.24 -5.38 -24.53
CA SER A 80 -1.16 -5.20 -23.42
C SER A 80 -0.39 -4.63 -22.24
N ASP A 81 0.01 -3.36 -22.33
CA ASP A 81 0.11 -2.59 -21.10
C ASP A 81 -1.30 -2.61 -20.52
N PRO A 82 -1.56 -3.29 -19.39
CA PRO A 82 -2.81 -3.09 -18.70
C PRO A 82 -2.81 -1.60 -18.40
N SER A 83 -3.75 -0.88 -19.03
CA SER A 83 -4.15 0.47 -18.67
C SER A 83 -3.76 0.74 -17.24
N ASN A 84 -3.07 1.86 -16.98
CA ASN A 84 -2.68 2.36 -15.66
C ASN A 84 -3.91 2.72 -14.78
N ARG A 85 -5.00 1.94 -14.92
CA ARG A 85 -6.13 1.77 -14.02
C ARG A 85 -5.56 1.34 -12.69
N GLY A 86 -5.45 2.35 -11.84
CA GLY A 86 -5.14 2.17 -10.44
C GLY A 86 -5.89 1.00 -9.82
N ARG A 87 -5.21 0.25 -8.95
CA ARG A 87 -5.78 -0.91 -8.27
C ARG A 87 -7.01 -0.44 -7.47
N PRO A 88 -8.21 -1.02 -7.68
CA PRO A 88 -9.37 -0.66 -6.87
C PRO A 88 -9.07 -1.06 -5.42
N ARG A 89 -9.60 -0.28 -4.47
CA ARG A 89 -9.39 -0.55 -3.04
C ARG A 89 -10.32 -1.70 -2.62
N TYR A 90 -9.97 -2.92 -3.01
CA TYR A 90 -10.76 -4.12 -2.76
C TYR A 90 -11.17 -4.27 -1.30
N LEU A 91 -10.30 -3.88 -0.36
CA LEU A 91 -10.64 -3.88 1.07
C LEU A 91 -11.81 -2.95 1.40
N LEU A 92 -11.83 -1.71 0.87
CA LEU A 92 -12.95 -0.79 1.12
C LEU A 92 -14.26 -1.29 0.49
N ILE A 93 -14.17 -1.85 -0.72
CA ILE A 93 -15.33 -2.44 -1.40
C ILE A 93 -15.85 -3.63 -0.61
N LEU A 94 -14.96 -4.52 -0.17
CA LEU A 94 -15.32 -5.70 0.62
C LEU A 94 -15.95 -5.30 1.95
N THR A 95 -15.37 -4.33 2.68
CA THR A 95 -15.94 -3.81 3.92
C THR A 95 -17.33 -3.22 3.70
N GLY A 96 -17.51 -2.44 2.62
CA GLY A 96 -18.81 -1.89 2.26
C GLY A 96 -19.84 -2.99 1.93
N LEU A 97 -19.47 -4.01 1.16
CA LEU A 97 -20.35 -5.13 0.81
C LEU A 97 -20.75 -5.96 2.04
N ILE A 98 -19.78 -6.31 2.89
CA ILE A 98 -20.05 -7.05 4.14
C ILE A 98 -20.96 -6.23 5.04
N GLY A 99 -20.70 -4.93 5.18
CA GLY A 99 -21.54 -4.02 5.95
C GLY A 99 -22.97 -3.96 5.40
N SER A 100 -23.14 -3.81 4.08
CA SER A 100 -24.47 -3.83 3.45
C SER A 100 -25.21 -5.14 3.69
N ILE A 101 -24.54 -6.29 3.54
CA ILE A 101 -25.13 -7.61 3.81
C ILE A 101 -25.56 -7.70 5.27
N PHE A 102 -24.73 -7.23 6.21
CA PHE A 102 -25.03 -7.24 7.63
C PHE A 102 -26.26 -6.40 7.98
N VAL A 103 -26.37 -5.18 7.43
CA VAL A 103 -27.54 -4.32 7.69
C VAL A 103 -28.81 -4.94 7.09
N LEU A 104 -28.73 -5.46 5.86
CA LEU A 104 -29.85 -6.13 5.22
C LEU A 104 -30.30 -7.36 6.01
N TYR A 105 -29.36 -8.16 6.52
CA TYR A 105 -29.67 -9.30 7.38
C TYR A 105 -30.34 -8.87 8.68
N ASN A 106 -29.83 -7.82 9.35
CA ASN A 106 -30.45 -7.28 10.55
C ASN A 106 -31.87 -6.74 10.29
N MET A 107 -32.13 -6.16 9.11
CA MET A 107 -33.46 -5.70 8.74
C MET A 107 -34.43 -6.85 8.41
N ALA A 108 -33.98 -7.88 7.71
CA ALA A 108 -34.82 -8.98 7.22
C ALA A 108 -35.11 -10.04 8.30
N PHE A 109 -34.07 -10.45 9.03
CA PHE A 109 -34.14 -11.53 10.02
C PHE A 109 -33.84 -11.05 11.44
N GLY A 110 -33.02 -10.00 11.57
CA GLY A 110 -32.59 -9.48 12.86
C GLY A 110 -31.45 -10.28 13.48
N ILE A 111 -30.44 -9.57 14.01
CA ILE A 111 -29.28 -10.23 14.64
C ILE A 111 -29.65 -11.03 15.89
N GLY A 112 -30.75 -10.67 16.55
CA GLY A 112 -31.30 -11.40 17.70
C GLY A 112 -31.60 -12.86 17.39
N SER A 113 -31.97 -13.20 16.14
CA SER A 113 -32.21 -14.59 15.74
C SER A 113 -30.96 -15.47 15.91
N VAL A 114 -29.80 -14.93 15.54
CA VAL A 114 -28.50 -15.60 15.70
C VAL A 114 -28.09 -15.66 17.17
N LEU A 115 -28.32 -14.57 17.92
CA LEU A 115 -27.98 -14.52 19.35
C LEU A 115 -28.80 -15.53 20.17
N CYS A 116 -30.08 -15.71 19.85
CA CYS A 116 -30.94 -16.71 20.47
C CYS A 116 -30.55 -18.13 20.06
N SER A 117 -30.25 -18.36 18.78
CA SER A 117 -29.83 -19.69 18.30
C SER A 117 -28.48 -20.13 18.84
N THR A 118 -27.59 -19.20 19.18
CA THR A 118 -26.26 -19.48 19.73
C THR A 118 -26.25 -19.57 21.26
N GLY A 119 -27.37 -19.23 21.92
CA GLY A 119 -27.48 -19.19 23.38
C GLY A 119 -26.75 -18.01 24.03
N VAL A 120 -26.34 -17.01 23.25
CA VAL A 120 -25.67 -15.80 23.75
C VAL A 120 -26.67 -14.84 24.37
N ALA A 121 -27.90 -14.79 23.85
CA ALA A 121 -29.01 -14.04 24.43
C ALA A 121 -30.09 -14.99 24.94
N ASP A 122 -30.57 -14.75 26.15
CA ASP A 122 -31.68 -15.50 26.79
C ASP A 122 -32.86 -14.58 27.17
N MET A 123 -32.97 -13.42 26.49
CA MET A 123 -34.06 -12.49 26.76
C MET A 123 -35.33 -12.98 26.07
N ARG A 124 -36.39 -13.20 26.86
CA ARG A 124 -37.69 -13.68 26.37
C ARG A 124 -38.29 -12.80 25.27
N GLN A 125 -37.96 -11.51 25.22
CA GLN A 125 -38.45 -10.54 24.23
C GLN A 125 -37.77 -10.71 22.86
N ILE A 126 -36.49 -11.13 22.86
CA ILE A 126 -35.70 -11.33 21.64
C ILE A 126 -35.92 -12.76 21.12
N CYS A 127 -35.93 -13.73 22.04
CA CYS A 127 -35.92 -15.17 21.73
C CYS A 127 -37.31 -15.81 21.74
N ASN A 128 -38.36 -15.03 21.46
CA ASN A 128 -39.71 -15.58 21.32
C ASN A 128 -40.02 -15.97 19.88
N ASP A 129 -40.50 -17.18 19.65
CA ASP A 129 -40.82 -17.67 18.29
C ASP A 129 -42.05 -16.96 17.67
N GLU A 130 -42.99 -16.45 18.48
CA GLU A 130 -44.22 -15.82 17.97
C GLU A 130 -44.11 -14.29 17.80
N TYR A 131 -43.31 -13.63 18.63
CA TYR A 131 -43.22 -12.16 18.70
C TYR A 131 -41.80 -11.64 18.97
N GLY A 132 -40.77 -12.42 18.62
CA GLY A 132 -39.37 -12.07 18.80
C GLY A 132 -39.01 -10.75 18.12
N GLN A 133 -38.57 -9.79 18.93
CA GLN A 133 -37.97 -8.55 18.45
C GLN A 133 -36.49 -8.82 18.15
N THR A 134 -36.20 -9.37 16.98
CA THR A 134 -34.84 -9.80 16.64
C THR A 134 -34.00 -8.72 15.97
N LYS A 135 -34.62 -7.63 15.47
CA LYS A 135 -33.90 -6.55 14.79
C LYS A 135 -33.31 -5.58 15.81
N LEU A 136 -32.02 -5.33 15.72
CA LEU A 136 -31.33 -4.35 16.56
C LEU A 136 -31.46 -2.94 15.97
N VAL A 137 -31.86 -1.98 16.80
CA VAL A 137 -31.89 -0.56 16.49
C VAL A 137 -30.54 0.06 16.85
N PHE A 138 -29.72 0.35 15.84
CA PHE A 138 -28.35 0.83 16.06
C PHE A 138 -28.24 2.16 16.83
N THR A 139 -29.28 3.00 16.84
CA THR A 139 -29.27 4.26 17.59
C THR A 139 -29.37 4.07 19.10
N GLU A 140 -30.05 3.01 19.53
CA GLU A 140 -30.25 2.69 20.95
C GLU A 140 -29.27 1.59 21.41
N GLY A 141 -28.99 0.63 20.53
CA GLY A 141 -28.15 -0.54 20.79
C GLY A 141 -26.65 -0.33 20.53
N TYR A 142 -26.13 0.90 20.55
CA TYR A 142 -24.69 1.14 20.33
C TYR A 142 -23.83 0.84 21.56
N SER A 143 -24.43 0.81 22.75
CA SER A 143 -23.76 0.57 24.02
C SER A 143 -24.07 -0.82 24.58
N TRP A 144 -23.18 -1.34 25.44
CA TRP A 144 -23.40 -2.63 26.11
C TRP A 144 -24.69 -2.63 26.94
N ASP A 145 -25.00 -1.52 27.62
CA ASP A 145 -26.26 -1.40 28.35
C ASP A 145 -27.45 -1.32 27.40
N GLY A 146 -27.32 -0.55 26.31
CA GLY A 146 -28.36 -0.37 25.30
C GLY A 146 -28.83 -1.68 24.67
N ILE A 147 -27.93 -2.59 24.30
CA ILE A 147 -28.31 -3.90 23.75
C ILE A 147 -29.07 -4.79 24.74
N HIS A 148 -28.99 -4.52 26.05
CA HIS A 148 -29.75 -5.23 27.08
C HIS A 148 -31.10 -4.57 27.37
N GLN A 149 -31.37 -3.38 26.83
CA GLN A 149 -32.64 -2.70 26.97
C GLN A 149 -33.61 -3.15 25.87
N ILE A 150 -34.87 -3.33 26.24
CA ILE A 150 -35.94 -3.80 25.34
C ILE A 150 -36.17 -2.82 24.17
N GLU A 151 -35.97 -1.52 24.41
CA GLU A 151 -36.18 -0.46 23.41
C GLU A 151 -35.21 -0.53 22.23
N SER A 152 -34.07 -1.23 22.40
CA SER A 152 -33.11 -1.44 21.32
C SER A 152 -33.53 -2.53 20.32
N TRP A 153 -34.63 -3.25 20.59
CA TRP A 153 -35.06 -4.40 19.81
C TRP A 153 -36.44 -4.16 19.19
N VAL A 154 -36.56 -4.39 17.89
CA VAL A 154 -37.82 -4.20 17.14
C VAL A 154 -38.11 -5.44 16.29
N LYS A 155 -39.37 -5.57 15.85
CA LYS A 155 -39.76 -6.63 14.91
C LYS A 155 -38.99 -6.49 13.59
N PRO A 156 -38.38 -7.57 13.06
CA PRO A 156 -37.75 -7.55 11.74
C PRO A 156 -38.79 -7.25 10.65
N MET A 157 -38.34 -6.73 9.51
CA MET A 157 -39.17 -6.30 8.38
C MET A 157 -40.19 -5.18 8.70
N SER A 158 -40.02 -4.52 9.85
CA SER A 158 -40.64 -3.22 10.12
C SER A 158 -40.09 -2.12 9.20
N SER A 159 -40.76 -0.97 9.16
CA SER A 159 -40.28 0.19 8.40
C SER A 159 -38.80 0.47 8.69
N PRO A 160 -37.99 0.76 7.66
CA PRO A 160 -36.58 1.09 7.86
C PRO A 160 -36.47 2.27 8.82
N LEU A 161 -35.68 2.10 9.88
CA LEU A 161 -35.43 3.16 10.84
C LEU A 161 -34.35 4.08 10.27
N LEU A 162 -34.30 5.32 10.76
CA LEU A 162 -33.34 6.31 10.28
C LEU A 162 -31.89 5.81 10.40
N GLY A 163 -31.57 5.09 11.49
CA GLY A 163 -30.25 4.48 11.69
C GLY A 163 -29.89 3.44 10.62
N ASP A 164 -30.83 2.61 10.19
CA ASP A 164 -30.59 1.60 9.14
C ASP A 164 -30.24 2.26 7.80
N ILE A 165 -30.97 3.33 7.45
CA ILE A 165 -30.79 4.08 6.20
C ILE A 165 -29.42 4.78 6.20
N ILE A 166 -29.04 5.39 7.32
CA ILE A 166 -27.74 6.04 7.47
C ILE A 166 -26.61 5.01 7.33
N LEU A 167 -26.72 3.86 8.00
CA LEU A 167 -25.69 2.83 7.97
C LEU A 167 -25.55 2.20 6.57
N LEU A 168 -26.68 1.92 5.90
CA LEU A 168 -26.67 1.51 4.49
C LEU A 168 -26.02 2.56 3.59
N GLY A 169 -26.37 3.84 3.77
CA GLY A 169 -25.79 4.95 3.03
C GLY A 169 -24.27 5.03 3.21
N LEU A 170 -23.77 4.84 4.44
CA LEU A 170 -22.34 4.77 4.72
C LEU A 170 -21.69 3.59 4.00
N CYS A 171 -22.26 2.38 4.09
CA CYS A 171 -21.73 1.21 3.38
C CYS A 171 -21.67 1.42 1.86
N PHE A 172 -22.73 1.98 1.26
CA PHE A 172 -22.73 2.34 -0.16
C PHE A 172 -21.68 3.40 -0.50
N SER A 173 -21.48 4.39 0.37
CA SER A 173 -20.43 5.40 0.16
C SER A 173 -19.03 4.78 0.13
N LEU A 174 -18.73 3.79 0.98
CA LEU A 174 -17.46 3.08 0.97
C LEU A 174 -17.25 2.28 -0.31
N ILE A 175 -18.30 1.65 -0.84
CA ILE A 175 -18.26 0.96 -2.14
C ILE A 175 -17.97 1.96 -3.26
N LEU A 176 -18.69 3.09 -3.31
CA LEU A 176 -18.49 4.14 -4.31
C LEU A 176 -17.08 4.72 -4.25
N ILE A 177 -16.58 5.06 -3.05
CA ILE A 177 -15.22 5.54 -2.85
C ILE A 177 -14.20 4.48 -3.30
N GLY A 178 -14.42 3.21 -2.96
CA GLY A 178 -13.54 2.11 -3.36
C GLY A 178 -13.48 1.88 -4.87
N LEU A 179 -14.58 2.16 -5.58
CA LEU A 179 -14.69 2.06 -7.04
C LEU A 179 -14.14 3.28 -7.78
N ILE A 180 -14.40 4.49 -7.27
CA ILE A 180 -14.07 5.77 -7.91
C ILE A 180 -12.62 6.17 -7.60
N TRP A 181 -12.16 6.06 -6.35
CA TRP A 181 -10.81 6.44 -5.94
C TRP A 181 -9.81 5.29 -6.08
N ARG A 182 -9.61 4.88 -7.33
CA ARG A 182 -8.52 3.97 -7.72
C ARG A 182 -7.19 4.65 -7.45
N LYS A 183 -6.34 4.08 -6.58
CA LYS A 183 -4.97 4.59 -6.39
C LYS A 183 -4.22 4.44 -7.71
N ARG A 184 -3.81 5.53 -8.37
CA ARG A 184 -2.82 5.45 -9.45
C ARG A 184 -1.62 4.68 -8.89
N SER A 185 -1.37 3.49 -9.41
CA SER A 185 -0.12 2.79 -9.18
C SER A 185 0.93 3.55 -9.97
N VAL A 186 1.61 4.49 -9.34
CA VAL A 186 2.84 5.04 -9.91
C VAL A 186 3.85 3.89 -9.81
N HIS A 187 4.04 3.17 -10.92
CA HIS A 187 5.12 2.21 -11.02
C HIS A 187 6.42 3.02 -11.11
N PRO A 188 7.44 2.78 -10.26
CA PRO A 188 8.68 3.56 -10.24
C PRO A 188 9.51 3.45 -11.54
N SER A 189 9.08 2.61 -12.49
CA SER A 189 9.68 2.48 -13.82
C SER A 189 9.26 3.57 -14.82
N HIS A 190 8.44 4.54 -14.42
CA HIS A 190 7.99 5.65 -15.27
C HIS A 190 8.71 6.98 -15.04
N GLU A 191 9.72 7.03 -14.18
CA GLU A 191 10.69 8.13 -14.19
C GLU A 191 11.61 7.92 -15.41
N LEU A 192 11.16 8.35 -16.59
CA LEU A 192 12.09 8.60 -17.69
C LEU A 192 13.11 9.61 -17.17
N PRO A 193 14.43 9.36 -17.32
CA PRO A 193 15.40 10.38 -17.00
C PRO A 193 15.08 11.60 -17.87
N LEU A 194 14.85 12.73 -17.20
CA LEU A 194 14.91 14.04 -17.84
C LEU A 194 16.33 14.23 -18.38
N THR A 195 16.55 13.79 -19.62
CA THR A 195 17.58 14.31 -20.51
C THR A 195 16.88 15.31 -21.43
N GLY A 196 17.27 16.58 -21.48
CA GLY A 196 18.66 17.06 -21.53
C GLY A 196 18.91 17.44 -22.98
#